data_AF-A0A3P2ALD7-F1
#
_entry.id   AF-A0A3P2ALD7-F1
#
_cell.length_a   1.000
_cell.length_b   1.000
_cell.length_c   1.000
_cell.angle_alpha   90.00
_cell.angle_beta   90.00
_cell.angle_gamma   90.00
#
_symmetry.space_group_name_H-M   'P 1'
#
loop_
_entity.id
_entity.type
_entity.pdbx_description
1 polymer ?
#
loop_
_entity_poly.entity_id
_entity_poly.type
_entity_poly.pdbx_seq_one_letter_code
_entity_poly.pdbx_strand_id
1 'polypeptide(L)'
;MKITKFQSYIQKLQALDPKASLIRGEKAAIFLSGSSDWETACLREPQKEFMQILADSGYLVPNSNFPYHRDFEYRALTWPPLWQAGLRNLIYAWQTIHHYAFRRQLRRHLKPLTKRQEVVIVTGSSGLHILNEILPDLDFGNTKLTIFALGPVSKKKRQTGKARLYVIKGKKDWYSRLFDRHRADALVDCDHYDYCSSDAVKEIIRQQLGI
;
A
#
# COMPACT_ATOMS: atom_id res chain seq x y z
N MET A 1 -16.04 29.49 -2.81
CA MET A 1 -14.68 28.93 -2.98
C MET A 1 -14.81 27.55 -3.63
N LYS A 2 -14.13 27.27 -4.76
CA LYS A 2 -14.23 25.95 -5.43
C LYS A 2 -13.46 24.90 -4.62
N ILE A 3 -14.12 23.80 -4.25
CA ILE A 3 -13.49 22.67 -3.57
C ILE A 3 -12.57 21.95 -4.55
N THR A 4 -11.31 21.71 -4.16
CA THR A 4 -10.37 20.93 -4.99
C THR A 4 -10.74 19.44 -4.98
N LYS A 5 -10.33 18.67 -6.00
CA LYS A 5 -10.54 17.20 -6.00
C LYS A 5 -9.98 16.54 -4.73
N PHE A 6 -8.83 17.01 -4.23
CA PHE A 6 -8.24 16.53 -2.99
C PHE A 6 -9.08 16.86 -1.75
N GLN A 7 -9.62 18.08 -1.65
CA GLN A 7 -10.51 18.46 -0.54
C GLN A 7 -11.79 17.62 -0.52
N SER A 8 -12.38 17.38 -1.70
CA SER A 8 -13.52 16.47 -1.86
C SER A 8 -13.16 15.05 -1.42
N TYR A 9 -12.00 14.55 -1.83
CA TYR A 9 -11.48 13.24 -1.40
C TYR A 9 -11.33 13.15 0.13
N ILE A 10 -10.77 14.17 0.80
CA ILE A 10 -10.67 14.21 2.26
C ILE A 10 -12.05 14.22 2.93
N GLN A 11 -13.02 14.97 2.40
CA GLN A 11 -14.40 14.98 2.92
C GLN A 11 -15.05 13.61 2.78
N LYS A 12 -14.91 12.95 1.61
CA LYS A 12 -15.35 11.57 1.39
C LYS A 12 -14.73 10.64 2.43
N LEU A 13 -13.41 10.68 2.60
CA LEU A 13 -12.72 9.86 3.59
C LEU A 13 -13.19 10.11 5.02
N GLN A 14 -13.57 11.34 5.38
CA GLN A 14 -14.06 11.70 6.71
C GLN A 14 -15.48 11.17 6.97
N ALA A 15 -16.33 11.14 5.94
CA ALA A 15 -17.71 10.69 6.03
C ALA A 15 -17.86 9.16 6.23
N LEU A 16 -16.83 8.38 5.89
CA LEU A 16 -16.85 6.91 6.04
C LEU A 16 -16.93 6.47 7.52
N ASP A 17 -17.80 5.51 7.84
CA ASP A 17 -17.93 4.91 9.17
C ASP A 17 -16.81 3.87 9.43
N PRO A 18 -15.95 4.04 10.44
CA PRO A 18 -14.90 3.05 10.76
C PRO A 18 -15.40 1.59 10.91
N LYS A 19 -16.67 1.38 11.25
CA LYS A 19 -17.25 0.03 11.43
C LYS A 19 -17.41 -0.74 10.11
N ALA A 20 -17.52 -0.04 8.99
CA ALA A 20 -17.67 -0.66 7.66
C ALA A 20 -16.33 -0.95 6.96
N SER A 21 -15.23 -0.99 7.73
CA SER A 21 -13.92 -1.43 7.24
C SER A 21 -13.98 -2.84 6.66
N LEU A 22 -13.23 -3.04 5.58
CA LEU A 22 -12.96 -4.34 4.95
C LEU A 22 -11.84 -5.09 5.67
N ILE A 23 -11.05 -4.42 6.51
CA ILE A 23 -9.97 -5.02 7.31
C ILE A 23 -10.58 -5.75 8.51
N ARG A 24 -10.74 -7.06 8.37
CA ARG A 24 -11.39 -7.95 9.34
C ARG A 24 -10.69 -9.31 9.38
N GLY A 25 -11.19 -10.24 10.20
CA GLY A 25 -10.57 -11.55 10.41
C GLY A 25 -9.38 -11.50 11.38
N GLU A 26 -8.75 -12.65 11.62
CA GLU A 26 -7.55 -12.77 12.47
C GLU A 26 -6.27 -12.47 11.70
N LYS A 27 -6.20 -12.90 10.44
CA LYS A 27 -5.14 -12.59 9.49
C LYS A 27 -5.66 -11.63 8.43
N ALA A 28 -4.98 -10.52 8.19
CA ALA A 28 -5.37 -9.54 7.18
C ALA A 28 -4.19 -9.17 6.30
N ALA A 29 -4.43 -9.04 4.99
CA ALA A 29 -3.43 -8.51 4.08
C ALA A 29 -3.99 -7.38 3.22
N ILE A 30 -3.21 -6.31 3.06
CA ILE A 30 -3.61 -5.14 2.29
C ILE A 30 -2.53 -4.76 1.28
N PHE A 31 -2.97 -4.20 0.16
CA PHE A 31 -2.10 -3.52 -0.79
C PHE A 31 -2.19 -2.00 -0.59
N LEU A 32 -1.05 -1.33 -0.45
CA LEU A 32 -0.95 0.12 -0.27
C LEU A 32 0.01 0.70 -1.32
N SER A 33 -0.52 1.45 -2.29
CA SER A 33 0.29 2.24 -3.21
C SER A 33 0.06 3.73 -3.03
N GLY A 34 1.00 4.56 -3.50
CA GLY A 34 0.76 6.00 -3.59
C GLY A 34 -0.03 6.45 -4.81
N SER A 35 -0.58 5.52 -5.58
CA SER A 35 -1.50 5.80 -6.68
C SER A 35 -2.96 5.76 -6.21
N SER A 36 -3.24 6.21 -4.99
CA SER A 36 -4.62 6.35 -4.51
C SER A 36 -5.32 7.39 -5.39
N ASP A 37 -5.90 6.90 -6.47
CA ASP A 37 -6.79 7.66 -7.31
C ASP A 37 -7.91 8.20 -6.41
N TRP A 38 -8.13 9.50 -6.46
CA TRP A 38 -9.12 10.16 -5.60
C TRP A 38 -10.56 9.75 -5.95
N GLU A 39 -10.75 9.16 -7.13
CA GLU A 39 -12.04 8.74 -7.67
C GLU A 39 -12.27 7.24 -7.51
N THR A 40 -11.22 6.40 -7.44
CA THR A 40 -11.37 4.94 -7.29
C THR A 40 -10.27 4.30 -6.43
N ALA A 41 -10.67 3.33 -5.61
CA ALA A 41 -9.74 2.49 -4.83
C ALA A 41 -9.54 1.10 -5.45
N CYS A 42 -9.83 0.93 -6.74
CA CYS A 42 -9.68 -0.36 -7.43
C CYS A 42 -8.22 -0.84 -7.46
N LEU A 43 -8.01 -2.14 -7.26
CA LEU A 43 -6.74 -2.80 -7.60
C LEU A 43 -6.72 -3.14 -9.09
N ARG A 44 -5.54 -3.05 -9.71
CA ARG A 44 -5.35 -3.57 -11.08
C ARG A 44 -5.31 -5.09 -11.07
N GLU A 45 -5.62 -5.74 -12.18
CA GLU A 45 -5.64 -7.22 -12.26
C GLU A 45 -4.33 -7.87 -11.76
N PRO A 46 -3.12 -7.42 -12.14
CA PRO A 46 -1.90 -7.99 -11.58
C PRO A 46 -1.79 -7.87 -10.06
N GLN A 47 -2.33 -6.79 -9.47
CA GLN A 47 -2.35 -6.61 -8.02
C GLN A 47 -3.37 -7.55 -7.36
N LYS A 48 -4.53 -7.78 -7.99
CA LYS A 48 -5.52 -8.74 -7.49
C LYS A 48 -4.97 -10.15 -7.50
N GLU A 49 -4.40 -10.58 -8.62
CA GLU A 49 -3.76 -11.89 -8.77
C GLU A 49 -2.62 -12.07 -7.76
N PHE A 50 -1.80 -11.04 -7.57
CA PHE A 50 -0.72 -11.07 -6.59
C PHE A 50 -1.24 -11.23 -5.16
N MET A 51 -2.28 -10.47 -4.80
CA MET A 51 -2.86 -10.54 -3.46
C MET A 51 -3.65 -11.84 -3.24
N GLN A 52 -4.08 -12.53 -4.29
CA GLN A 52 -4.74 -13.84 -4.20
C GLN A 52 -3.85 -14.88 -3.52
N ILE A 53 -2.52 -14.80 -3.66
CA ILE A 53 -1.57 -15.69 -2.97
C ILE A 53 -1.76 -15.63 -1.45
N LEU A 54 -1.98 -14.42 -0.92
CA LEU A 54 -2.22 -14.21 0.50
C LEU A 54 -3.62 -14.69 0.90
N ALA A 55 -4.61 -14.46 0.02
CA ALA A 55 -5.97 -14.96 0.24
C ALA A 55 -6.01 -16.49 0.34
N ASP A 56 -5.33 -17.18 -0.57
CA ASP A 56 -5.20 -18.65 -0.60
C ASP A 56 -4.50 -19.19 0.65
N SER A 57 -3.69 -18.36 1.30
CA SER A 57 -2.98 -18.66 2.55
C SER A 57 -3.75 -18.27 3.81
N GLY A 58 -5.05 -17.99 3.68
CA GLY A 58 -5.96 -17.69 4.80
C GLY A 58 -5.96 -16.24 5.28
N TYR A 59 -5.30 -15.32 4.56
CA TYR A 59 -5.43 -13.90 4.85
C TYR A 59 -6.74 -13.35 4.30
N LEU A 60 -7.39 -12.49 5.06
CA LEU A 60 -8.47 -11.69 4.49
C LEU A 60 -7.89 -10.52 3.72
N VAL A 61 -8.15 -10.53 2.41
CA VAL A 61 -7.68 -9.52 1.46
C VAL A 61 -8.84 -8.66 0.97
N PRO A 62 -8.89 -7.36 1.31
CA PRO A 62 -9.78 -6.43 0.62
C PRO A 62 -9.41 -6.37 -0.86
N ASN A 63 -10.38 -6.52 -1.75
CA ASN A 63 -10.20 -6.32 -3.19
C ASN A 63 -10.12 -4.82 -3.54
N SER A 64 -9.29 -4.09 -2.81
CA SER A 64 -9.14 -2.65 -2.92
C SER A 64 -7.79 -2.15 -2.42
N ASN A 65 -7.41 -0.97 -2.89
CA ASN A 65 -6.44 -0.12 -2.24
C ASN A 65 -7.10 0.67 -1.09
N PHE A 66 -6.36 1.61 -0.49
CA PHE A 66 -6.87 2.54 0.51
C PHE A 66 -8.13 3.28 0.01
N PRO A 67 -9.24 3.38 0.79
CA PRO A 67 -9.32 3.27 2.26
C PRO A 67 -9.83 1.95 2.84
N TYR A 68 -10.01 0.89 2.04
CA TYR A 68 -10.48 -0.43 2.51
C TYR A 68 -11.83 -0.36 3.25
N HIS A 69 -12.84 0.23 2.62
CA HIS A 69 -14.14 0.52 3.23
C HIS A 69 -15.32 0.22 2.29
N ARG A 70 -16.36 -0.51 2.72
CA ARG A 70 -17.44 -0.96 1.81
C ARG A 70 -18.08 0.15 0.96
N ASP A 71 -18.29 1.32 1.55
CA ASP A 71 -18.98 2.46 0.90
C ASP A 71 -18.05 3.37 0.06
N PHE A 72 -16.91 2.86 -0.41
CA PHE A 72 -16.02 3.60 -1.30
C PHE A 72 -16.09 3.05 -2.74
N GLU A 73 -15.85 3.89 -3.75
CA GLU A 73 -15.93 3.44 -5.14
C GLU A 73 -14.71 2.58 -5.53
N TYR A 74 -14.99 1.39 -6.05
CA TYR A 74 -13.99 0.39 -6.47
C TYR A 74 -14.03 0.06 -7.96
N ARG A 75 -14.87 0.76 -8.74
CA ARG A 75 -14.89 0.60 -10.19
C ARG A 75 -13.93 1.63 -10.79
N ALA A 76 -13.01 1.19 -11.64
CA ALA A 76 -12.22 2.11 -12.46
C ALA A 76 -13.02 2.41 -13.73
N LEU A 77 -13.27 3.70 -14.01
CA LEU A 77 -13.95 4.11 -15.24
C LEU A 77 -13.01 4.08 -16.45
N THR A 78 -11.73 4.43 -16.25
CA THR A 78 -10.64 4.28 -17.22
C THR A 78 -9.30 4.16 -16.49
N TRP A 79 -8.35 3.40 -17.03
CA TRP A 79 -6.99 3.34 -16.52
C TRP A 79 -6.06 4.18 -17.41
N PRO A 80 -5.44 5.26 -16.90
CA PRO A 80 -4.41 5.97 -17.65
C PRO A 80 -3.15 5.09 -17.82
N PRO A 81 -2.31 5.36 -18.84
CA PRO A 81 -1.02 4.69 -19.01
C PRO A 81 -0.19 4.77 -17.72
N LEU A 82 0.34 3.62 -17.27
CA LEU A 82 1.02 3.43 -15.97
C LEU A 82 2.05 4.52 -15.68
N TRP A 83 2.86 4.88 -16.68
CA TRP A 83 3.96 5.83 -16.55
C TRP A 83 3.50 7.29 -16.50
N GLN A 84 2.42 7.66 -17.19
CA GLN A 84 1.89 9.04 -17.22
C GLN A 84 1.15 9.40 -15.93
N ALA A 85 0.38 8.45 -15.38
CA ALA A 85 -0.33 8.62 -14.12
C ALA A 85 0.61 8.48 -12.91
N GLY A 86 1.60 7.58 -12.98
CA GLY A 86 2.53 7.31 -11.89
C GLY A 86 3.33 8.53 -11.45
N LEU A 87 3.92 9.28 -12.40
CA LEU A 87 4.87 10.36 -12.07
C LEU A 87 4.19 11.66 -11.61
N ARG A 88 3.12 12.08 -12.29
CA ARG A 88 2.38 13.31 -11.93
C ARG A 88 1.63 13.13 -10.62
N ASN A 89 1.00 11.98 -10.39
CA ASN A 89 0.34 11.70 -9.12
C ASN A 89 1.33 11.46 -7.97
N LEU A 90 2.55 10.97 -8.21
CA LEU A 90 3.54 10.81 -7.12
C LEU A 90 3.97 12.15 -6.52
N ILE A 91 4.19 13.17 -7.36
CA ILE A 91 4.61 14.51 -6.92
C ILE A 91 3.47 15.19 -6.14
N TYR A 92 2.23 15.07 -6.62
CA TYR A 92 1.06 15.55 -5.88
C TYR A 92 0.83 14.75 -4.59
N ALA A 93 0.93 13.41 -4.62
CA ALA A 93 0.82 12.54 -3.45
C ALA A 93 1.88 12.88 -2.40
N TRP A 94 3.11 13.20 -2.80
CA TRP A 94 4.16 13.69 -1.90
C TRP A 94 3.77 14.96 -1.15
N GLN A 95 3.17 15.94 -1.84
CA GLN A 95 2.63 17.13 -1.18
C GLN A 95 1.42 16.79 -0.28
N THR A 96 0.66 15.78 -0.66
CA THR A 96 -0.54 15.31 0.04
C THR A 96 -0.22 14.55 1.33
N ILE A 97 0.90 13.83 1.37
CA ILE A 97 1.38 13.05 2.53
C ILE A 97 1.71 13.96 3.72
N HIS A 98 2.18 15.18 3.46
CA HIS A 98 2.39 16.19 4.50
C HIS A 98 1.08 16.83 5.00
N HIS A 99 -0.05 16.58 4.32
CA HIS A 99 -1.34 17.12 4.74
C HIS A 99 -1.86 16.40 5.99
N TYR A 100 -1.95 17.14 7.10
CA TYR A 100 -2.38 16.62 8.39
C TYR A 100 -3.70 15.85 8.33
N ALA A 101 -4.70 16.36 7.60
CA ALA A 101 -6.00 15.70 7.50
C ALA A 101 -5.91 14.34 6.77
N PHE A 102 -5.02 14.19 5.79
CA PHE A 102 -4.84 12.93 5.08
C PHE A 102 -4.18 11.89 5.98
N ARG A 103 -3.09 12.26 6.67
CA ARG A 103 -2.45 11.42 7.69
C ARG A 103 -3.42 10.99 8.78
N ARG A 104 -4.33 11.87 9.21
CA ARG A 104 -5.39 11.54 10.15
C ARG A 104 -6.34 10.46 9.60
N GLN A 105 -6.74 10.56 8.33
CA GLN A 105 -7.59 9.55 7.70
C GLN A 105 -6.85 8.23 7.43
N LEU A 106 -5.59 8.28 7.00
CA LEU A 106 -4.73 7.09 6.88
C LEU A 106 -4.67 6.31 8.19
N ARG A 107 -4.33 6.99 9.30
CA ARG A 107 -4.31 6.38 10.64
C ARG A 107 -5.66 5.80 11.03
N ARG A 108 -6.75 6.54 10.80
CA ARG A 108 -8.11 6.11 11.13
C ARG A 108 -8.50 4.81 10.44
N HIS A 109 -8.23 4.71 9.13
CA HIS A 109 -8.62 3.57 8.30
C HIS A 109 -7.65 2.38 8.37
N LEU A 110 -6.40 2.60 8.77
CA LEU A 110 -5.41 1.54 8.99
C LEU A 110 -5.39 1.02 10.43
N LYS A 111 -5.99 1.75 11.39
CA LYS A 111 -6.12 1.32 12.79
C LYS A 111 -6.70 -0.09 12.98
N PRO A 112 -7.67 -0.58 12.18
CA PRO A 112 -8.16 -1.96 12.31
C PRO A 112 -7.09 -3.05 12.15
N LEU A 113 -5.96 -2.76 11.48
CA LEU A 113 -4.84 -3.70 11.33
C LEU A 113 -4.18 -4.04 12.66
N THR A 114 -4.16 -3.10 13.61
CA THR A 114 -3.45 -3.31 14.88
C THR A 114 -4.18 -4.25 15.84
N LYS A 115 -5.40 -4.67 15.48
CA LYS A 115 -6.23 -5.61 16.25
C LYS A 115 -6.21 -7.03 15.68
N ARG A 116 -5.34 -7.28 14.70
CA ARG A 116 -5.22 -8.59 14.04
C ARG A 116 -4.12 -9.41 14.71
N GLN A 117 -4.15 -10.72 14.54
CA GLN A 117 -3.05 -11.57 15.00
C GLN A 117 -1.86 -11.45 14.04
N GLU A 118 -2.14 -11.42 12.74
CA GLU A 118 -1.13 -11.37 11.68
C GLU A 118 -1.54 -10.40 10.58
N VAL A 119 -0.61 -9.56 10.16
CA VAL A 119 -0.82 -8.54 9.13
C VAL A 119 0.30 -8.59 8.10
N VAL A 120 -0.10 -8.65 6.84
CA VAL A 120 0.79 -8.43 5.69
C VAL A 120 0.43 -7.12 5.00
N ILE A 121 1.38 -6.19 4.89
CA ILE A 121 1.21 -4.98 4.09
C ILE A 121 2.13 -5.08 2.87
N VAL A 122 1.54 -5.18 1.69
CA VAL A 122 2.27 -5.07 0.43
C VAL A 122 2.23 -3.61 0.01
N THR A 123 3.39 -2.97 -0.10
CA THR A 123 3.50 -1.59 -0.56
C THR A 123 4.06 -1.53 -1.99
N GLY A 124 3.48 -0.67 -2.82
CA GLY A 124 3.99 -0.38 -4.16
C GLY A 124 4.51 1.05 -4.27
N SER A 125 5.72 1.22 -4.82
CA SER A 125 6.33 2.54 -5.08
C SER A 125 6.33 3.44 -3.83
N SER A 126 5.66 4.60 -3.86
CA SER A 126 5.57 5.52 -2.71
C SER A 126 4.69 5.03 -1.55
N GLY A 127 4.04 3.86 -1.66
CA GLY A 127 3.27 3.26 -0.57
C GLY A 127 4.08 3.06 0.72
N LEU A 128 5.36 2.69 0.61
CA LEU A 128 6.25 2.58 1.78
C LEU A 128 6.47 3.94 2.45
N HIS A 129 6.58 5.02 1.67
CA HIS A 129 6.73 6.36 2.20
C HIS A 129 5.47 6.79 2.98
N ILE A 130 4.29 6.53 2.41
CA ILE A 130 2.99 6.78 3.07
C ILE A 130 2.93 6.04 4.39
N LEU A 131 3.27 4.75 4.38
CA LEU A 131 3.25 3.92 5.57
C LEU A 131 4.21 4.45 6.65
N ASN A 132 5.43 4.84 6.27
CA ASN A 132 6.44 5.37 7.20
C ASN A 132 6.01 6.67 7.91
N GLU A 133 5.06 7.44 7.36
CA GLU A 133 4.55 8.65 8.03
C GLU A 133 3.58 8.35 9.18
N ILE A 134 2.93 7.19 9.17
CA ILE A 134 1.86 6.86 10.12
C ILE A 134 2.16 5.64 10.97
N LEU A 135 3.11 4.79 10.55
CA LEU A 135 3.45 3.55 11.25
C LEU A 135 3.85 3.79 12.72
N PRO A 136 4.60 4.85 13.08
CA PRO A 136 4.90 5.15 14.49
C PRO A 136 3.67 5.49 15.33
N ASP A 137 2.58 5.93 14.71
CA ASP A 137 1.32 6.30 15.38
C ASP A 137 0.37 5.09 15.52
N LEU A 138 0.74 3.92 14.99
CA LEU A 138 -0.04 2.69 15.05
C LEU A 138 0.60 1.71 16.04
N ASP A 139 -0.06 1.48 17.16
CA ASP A 139 0.38 0.47 18.14
C ASP A 139 -0.09 -0.92 17.74
N PHE A 140 0.82 -1.71 17.17
CA PHE A 140 0.58 -3.09 16.76
C PHE A 140 0.61 -4.08 17.92
N GLY A 141 1.06 -3.72 19.13
CA GLY A 141 1.13 -4.62 20.28
C GLY A 141 1.82 -5.96 19.96
N ASN A 142 1.04 -7.04 20.00
CA ASN A 142 1.46 -8.41 19.68
C ASN A 142 1.16 -8.85 18.23
N THR A 143 0.58 -7.98 17.42
CA THR A 143 0.30 -8.25 15.99
C THR A 143 1.61 -8.55 15.28
N LYS A 144 1.69 -9.69 14.60
CA LYS A 144 2.81 -10.03 13.71
C LYS A 144 2.67 -9.22 12.43
N LEU A 145 3.48 -8.18 12.29
CA LEU A 145 3.45 -7.30 11.12
C LEU A 145 4.62 -7.61 10.16
N THR A 146 4.27 -7.99 8.94
CA THR A 146 5.20 -8.17 7.82
C THR A 146 4.88 -7.16 6.71
N ILE A 147 5.90 -6.50 6.18
CA ILE A 147 5.79 -5.49 5.13
C ILE A 147 6.64 -5.94 3.94
N PHE A 148 6.02 -6.09 2.78
CA PHE A 148 6.73 -6.28 1.52
C PHE A 148 6.72 -4.96 0.74
N ALA A 149 7.89 -4.37 0.53
CA ALA A 149 8.05 -3.15 -0.24
C ALA A 149 8.52 -3.47 -1.66
N LEU A 150 7.60 -3.34 -2.61
CA LEU A 150 7.82 -3.59 -4.04
C LEU A 150 8.24 -2.29 -4.72
N GLY A 151 9.51 -2.23 -5.13
CA GLY A 151 10.10 -1.06 -5.78
C GLY A 151 9.85 0.24 -5.03
N PRO A 152 10.17 0.33 -3.72
CA PRO A 152 9.80 1.49 -2.92
C PRO A 152 10.40 2.77 -3.48
N VAL A 153 9.75 3.90 -3.18
CA VAL A 153 10.23 5.26 -3.43
C VAL A 153 10.12 6.04 -2.12
N SER A 154 11.09 5.85 -1.22
CA SER A 154 11.09 6.47 0.11
C SER A 154 12.46 7.00 0.50
N LYS A 155 12.54 8.32 0.76
CA LYS A 155 13.75 8.96 1.28
C LYS A 155 13.93 8.75 2.79
N LYS A 156 12.87 8.39 3.51
CA LYS A 156 12.89 8.20 4.97
C LYS A 156 13.20 6.74 5.29
N LYS A 157 14.43 6.48 5.73
CA LYS A 157 14.81 5.26 6.46
C LYS A 157 14.28 5.37 7.89
N ARG A 158 13.00 5.09 8.10
CA ARG A 158 12.46 5.01 9.47
C ARG A 158 12.42 3.56 9.89
N GLN A 159 12.83 3.30 11.13
CA GLN A 159 12.72 1.99 11.75
C GLN A 159 11.24 1.61 11.74
N THR A 160 10.92 0.48 11.13
CA THR A 160 9.56 -0.08 11.08
C THR A 160 9.12 -0.67 12.42
N GLY A 161 9.76 -0.25 13.53
CA GLY A 161 9.59 -0.81 14.86
C GLY A 161 9.81 -2.32 14.86
N LYS A 162 8.82 -3.07 15.36
CA LYS A 162 8.79 -4.54 15.38
C LYS A 162 8.41 -5.19 14.04
N ALA A 163 8.08 -4.41 13.01
CA ALA A 163 7.64 -4.98 11.74
C ALA A 163 8.82 -5.59 10.96
N ARG A 164 8.59 -6.76 10.38
CA ARG A 164 9.52 -7.37 9.42
C ARG A 164 9.36 -6.68 8.07
N LEU A 165 10.37 -5.93 7.64
CA LEU A 165 10.37 -5.25 6.34
C LEU A 165 11.23 -6.04 5.35
N TYR A 166 10.67 -6.34 4.19
CA TYR A 166 11.36 -6.93 3.05
C TYR A 166 11.29 -5.98 1.85
N VAL A 167 12.44 -5.48 1.42
CA VAL A 167 12.58 -4.54 0.31
C VAL A 167 12.99 -5.31 -0.95
N ILE A 168 12.10 -5.34 -1.93
CA ILE A 168 12.30 -6.03 -3.20
C ILE A 168 12.47 -4.97 -4.30
N LYS A 169 13.61 -4.98 -5.00
CA LYS A 169 13.90 -4.05 -6.09
C LYS A 169 14.12 -4.80 -7.41
N GLY A 170 13.63 -4.23 -8.49
CA GLY A 170 13.81 -4.70 -9.86
C GLY A 170 15.20 -4.35 -10.35
N LYS A 171 15.84 -5.27 -11.08
CA LYS A 171 17.12 -5.02 -11.75
C LYS A 171 16.98 -3.90 -12.78
N LYS A 172 15.83 -3.84 -13.46
CA LYS A 172 15.48 -2.84 -14.50
C LYS A 172 14.77 -1.61 -13.92
N ASP A 173 14.42 -1.63 -12.63
CA ASP A 173 13.78 -0.51 -11.93
C ASP A 173 14.81 0.55 -11.51
N TRP A 174 15.20 1.41 -12.46
CA TRP A 174 16.07 2.54 -12.18
C TRP A 174 15.42 3.57 -11.24
N TYR A 175 14.09 3.63 -11.21
CA TYR A 175 13.34 4.64 -10.46
C TYR A 175 13.45 4.40 -8.95
N SER A 176 13.10 3.20 -8.47
CA SER A 176 13.30 2.82 -7.06
C SER A 176 14.77 2.85 -6.67
N ARG A 177 15.67 2.42 -7.57
CA ARG A 177 17.11 2.43 -7.29
C ARG A 177 17.68 3.82 -7.06
N LEU A 178 17.14 4.84 -7.74
CA LEU A 178 17.59 6.22 -7.60
C LEU A 178 16.91 6.96 -6.43
N PHE A 179 15.60 6.74 -6.24
CA PHE A 179 14.80 7.58 -5.34
C PHE A 179 14.51 6.95 -3.97
N ASP A 180 14.83 5.67 -3.76
CA ASP A 180 14.69 5.01 -2.47
C ASP A 180 16.04 4.71 -1.83
N ARG A 181 16.10 5.00 -0.53
CA ARG A 181 17.34 4.87 0.25
C ARG A 181 17.51 3.51 0.89
N HIS A 182 16.50 2.64 0.90
CA HIS A 182 16.58 1.33 1.54
C HIS A 182 17.48 0.39 0.73
N ARG A 183 18.20 -0.48 1.44
CA ARG A 183 18.92 -1.60 0.83
C ARG A 183 17.87 -2.61 0.36
N ALA A 184 18.11 -3.22 -0.80
CA ALA A 184 17.27 -4.31 -1.27
C ALA A 184 17.65 -5.60 -0.52
N ASP A 185 16.64 -6.30 -0.01
CA ASP A 185 16.75 -7.67 0.48
C ASP A 185 16.72 -8.67 -0.67
N ALA A 186 16.06 -8.31 -1.78
CA ALA A 186 16.06 -9.10 -3.02
C ALA A 186 16.13 -8.22 -4.28
N LEU A 187 16.85 -8.73 -5.28
CA LEU A 187 16.92 -8.17 -6.63
C LEU A 187 16.29 -9.12 -7.65
N VAL A 188 15.17 -8.71 -8.24
CA VAL A 188 14.37 -9.52 -9.17
C VAL A 188 14.48 -8.98 -10.59
N ASP A 189 14.38 -9.83 -11.61
CA ASP A 189 14.41 -9.39 -13.01
C ASP A 189 13.06 -8.83 -13.46
N CYS A 190 12.68 -7.66 -12.95
CA CYS A 190 11.49 -6.92 -13.34
C CYS A 190 11.78 -5.42 -13.44
N ASP A 191 10.84 -4.68 -14.06
CA ASP A 191 10.85 -3.22 -14.08
C ASP A 191 10.07 -2.62 -12.89
N HIS A 192 9.83 -1.30 -12.91
CA HIS A 192 9.12 -0.61 -11.82
C HIS A 192 7.63 -0.97 -11.68
N TYR A 193 7.00 -1.43 -12.76
CA TYR A 193 5.56 -1.66 -12.85
C TYR A 193 5.17 -3.14 -12.80
N ASP A 194 6.13 -4.04 -13.00
CA ASP A 194 5.90 -5.47 -13.19
C ASP A 194 6.05 -6.32 -11.91
N TYR A 195 6.29 -5.72 -10.73
CA TYR A 195 6.52 -6.49 -9.50
C TYR A 195 5.40 -7.48 -9.17
N CYS A 196 4.12 -7.08 -9.35
CA CYS A 196 2.99 -7.95 -9.04
C CYS A 196 2.84 -9.12 -10.05
N SER A 197 3.34 -8.93 -11.26
CA SER A 197 3.33 -9.96 -12.31
C SER A 197 4.52 -10.92 -12.18
N SER A 198 5.58 -10.54 -11.47
CA SER A 198 6.82 -11.31 -11.37
C SER A 198 6.68 -12.54 -10.47
N ASP A 199 6.87 -13.73 -11.04
CA ASP A 199 6.83 -14.99 -10.28
C ASP A 199 7.95 -15.08 -9.24
N ALA A 200 9.11 -14.47 -9.51
CA ALA A 200 10.19 -14.39 -8.53
C ALA A 200 9.78 -13.59 -7.29
N VAL A 201 8.99 -12.52 -7.44
CA VAL A 201 8.46 -11.75 -6.31
C VAL A 201 7.43 -12.57 -5.53
N LYS A 202 6.53 -13.25 -6.24
CA LYS A 202 5.53 -14.15 -5.64
C LYS A 202 6.20 -15.24 -4.79
N GLU A 203 7.27 -15.84 -5.32
CA GLU A 203 8.04 -16.88 -4.65
C GLU A 203 8.75 -16.37 -3.39
N ILE A 204 9.36 -15.17 -3.46
CA ILE A 204 9.97 -14.55 -2.27
C ILE A 204 8.93 -14.38 -1.15
N ILE A 205 7.72 -13.93 -1.47
CA ILE A 205 6.67 -13.75 -0.46
C ILE A 205 6.27 -15.09 0.15
N ARG A 206 6.08 -16.12 -0.67
CA ARG A 206 5.76 -17.47 -0.19
C ARG A 206 6.80 -17.98 0.80
N GLN A 207 8.08 -17.87 0.43
CA GLN A 207 9.19 -18.27 1.29
C GLN A 207 9.25 -17.49 2.60
N GLN A 208 9.06 -16.16 2.56
CA GLN A 208 9.15 -15.34 3.78
C GLN A 208 7.94 -15.53 4.72
N LEU A 209 6.80 -15.96 4.20
CA LEU A 209 5.61 -16.24 4.99
C LEU A 209 5.48 -17.73 5.37
N GLY A 210 6.25 -18.62 4.75
CA GLY A 210 6.16 -20.07 4.95
C GLY A 210 4.84 -20.66 4.45
N ILE A 211 4.36 -20.17 3.30
CA ILE A 211 3.10 -20.54 2.64
C ILE A 211 3.34 -21.16 1.27
#